data_AF-A0A967K5S4-F1
#
_entry.id   AF-A0A967K5S4-F1
#
_cell.length_a   1.000
_cell.length_b   1.000
_cell.length_c   1.000
_cell.angle_alpha   90.00
_cell.angle_beta   90.00
_cell.angle_gamma   90.00
#
_symmetry.space_group_name_H-M   'P 1'
#
loop_
_entity.id
_entity.type
_entity.pdbx_description
1 polymer ?
#
loop_
_entity_poly.entity_id
_entity_poly.type
_entity_poly.pdbx_seq_one_letter_code
_entity_poly.pdbx_strand_id
1 'polypeptide(L)' 'MHPIPGECPVCGGELIVTRLSCRQCDTVIQGRF' A
#
# COMPACT_ATOMS: atom_id res chain seq x y z
N MET A 1 -1.79 0.52 -14.52
CA MET A 1 -1.97 0.22 -13.09
C MET A 1 -0.90 -0.79 -12.72
N HIS A 2 -0.02 -0.48 -11.75
CA HIS A 2 0.97 -1.44 -11.26
C HIS A 2 0.33 -2.16 -10.07
N PRO A 3 0.07 -3.48 -10.16
CA PRO A 3 -0.55 -4.19 -9.06
C PRO A 3 0.38 -4.14 -7.85
N ILE A 4 -0.19 -3.81 -6.69
CA ILE A 4 0.49 -3.94 -5.42
C ILE A 4 0.66 -5.43 -5.13
N PRO A 5 1.88 -5.91 -4.81
CA PRO A 5 2.07 -7.29 -4.41
C PRO A 5 1.31 -7.55 -3.12
N GLY A 6 0.53 -8.63 -3.08
CA GLY A 6 -0.23 -9.04 -1.89
C GLY A 6 0.61 -9.78 -0.85
N GLU A 7 1.83 -10.19 -1.20
CA GLU A 7 2.74 -10.97 -0.36
C GLU A 7 4.14 -10.36 -0.35
N CYS A 8 4.81 -10.48 0.80
CA CYS A 8 6.15 -9.96 1.03
C CYS A 8 7.15 -10.86 0.28
N PRO A 9 7.89 -10.33 -0.71
CA PRO A 9 8.82 -11.13 -1.50
C PRO A 9 10.03 -11.65 -0.70
N VAL A 10 10.19 -11.23 0.56
CA VAL A 10 11.30 -11.64 1.43
C VAL A 10 10.90 -12.80 2.35
N CYS A 11 9.68 -12.79 2.90
CA CYS A 11 9.26 -13.76 3.91
C CYS A 11 7.95 -14.51 3.58
N GLY A 12 7.25 -14.13 2.51
CA GLY A 12 5.96 -14.72 2.11
C GLY A 12 4.76 -14.30 2.97
N GLY A 13 4.92 -13.36 3.90
CA GLY A 13 3.82 -12.84 4.71
C GLY A 13 2.89 -11.91 3.92
N GLU A 14 1.66 -11.72 4.41
CA GLU A 14 0.68 -10.80 3.80
C GLU A 14 1.18 -9.35 3.83
N LEU A 15 1.17 -8.68 2.67
CA LEU A 15 1.41 -7.24 2.58
C LEU A 15 0.10 -6.48 2.74
N ILE A 16 0.10 -5.56 3.69
CA ILE A 16 -1.02 -4.65 3.93
C ILE A 16 -0.68 -3.23 3.46
N VAL A 17 -1.68 -2.50 2.98
CA VAL A 17 -1.49 -1.11 2.58
C VAL A 17 -1.50 -0.25 3.83
N THR A 18 -0.48 0.59 4.02
CA THR A 18 -0.38 1.46 5.21
C THR A 18 -0.47 2.96 4.92
N ARG A 19 -0.32 3.34 3.64
CA ARG A 19 -0.32 4.73 3.20
C ARG A 19 -0.88 4.84 1.80
N LEU A 20 -1.88 5.69 1.64
CA LEU A 20 -2.44 6.09 0.35
C LEU A 20 -2.18 7.59 0.16
N SER A 21 -1.71 7.98 -1.03
CA SER A 21 -1.46 9.39 -1.37
C SER A 21 -2.25 9.78 -2.62
N CYS A 22 -3.07 10.82 -2.51
CA CYS A 22 -3.76 11.40 -3.66
C CYS A 22 -2.79 12.32 -4.42
N ARG A 23 -2.60 12.07 -5.72
CA ARG A 23 -1.72 12.88 -6.58
C ARG A 23 -2.30 14.25 -6.95
N GLN A 24 -3.58 14.50 -6.69
CA GLN A 24 -4.27 15.72 -7.11
C GLN A 24 -4.30 16.79 -6.01
N CYS A 25 -4.38 16.39 -4.74
CA CYS A 25 -4.57 17.29 -3.61
C CYS A 25 -3.67 16.97 -2.42
N ASP A 26 -2.68 16.08 -2.61
CA ASP A 26 -1.69 15.67 -1.61
C ASP A 26 -2.27 15.09 -0.32
N THR A 27 -3.54 14.69 -0.32
CA THR A 27 -4.16 14.00 0.81
C THR A 27 -3.45 12.68 1.06
N VAL A 28 -3.04 12.48 2.32
CA VAL A 28 -2.43 11.24 2.79
C VAL A 28 -3.38 10.56 3.77
N ILE A 29 -3.71 9.30 3.50
CA ILE A 29 -4.49 8.44 4.40
C ILE A 29 -3.55 7.36 4.93
N GLN A 30 -3.47 7.22 6.26
CA GLN A 30 -2.66 6.18 6.92
C GLN A 30 -3.57 5.24 7.70
N GLY A 31 -3.25 3.95 7.69
CA GLY A 31 -4.07 2.92 8.32
C GLY A 31 -3.48 1.53 8.11
N ARG A 32 -4.27 0.48 8.35
CA ARG A 32 -3.97 -0.90 7.96
C ARG A 32 -5.17 -1.38 7.16
N PHE A 33 -4.97 -1.61 5.87
CA PHE A 33 -6.00 -2.00 4.91
C PHE A 33 -5.64 -3.32 4.24
#